data_AF-A0A7X8EY41-F1
#
_entry.id   AF-A0A7X8EY41-F1
#
_cell.length_a   1.000
_cell.length_b   1.000
_cell.length_c   1.000
_cell.angle_alpha   90.00
_cell.angle_beta   90.00
_cell.angle_gamma   90.00
#
_symmetry.space_group_name_H-M   'P 1'
#
loop_
_entity.id
_entity.type
_entity.pdbx_description
1 polymer ?
#
loop_
_entity_poly.entity_id
_entity_poly.type
_entity_poly.pdbx_seq_one_letter_code
_entity_poly.pdbx_strand_id
1 'polypeptide(L)'
;MKNPSIVLTGLVAAGAGIVCFVLGMSNVLAAESEADAADMWREALIHPFDAITLSDQHIDRFLTRLEESDPERAAELKKMRITNPQQFRWEIREEIANRFFRQIKPTEKPETPKETPPVETPPPPKEPDAAKQKLADLTAWLETHFPQQAEALKSNPAPSAEHLDTLFARYEPIMRIERVNPPLAEAMLEDIKVQMRRDELLMELQYAEEDEKETIIKELESLVAKRFDLIIRKRQLQHDHLSRRLSRLQEELEKQRQGLEALQKTKEQSVKARVEALLKSVEKAPSQ
;
A
#
# COMPACT_ATOMS: atom_id res chain seq x y z
N MET A 1 -71.12 32.96 -29.41
CA MET A 1 -70.87 31.68 -28.70
C MET A 1 -70.28 32.05 -27.35
N LYS A 2 -71.08 32.32 -26.31
CA LYS A 2 -71.65 31.39 -25.30
C LYS A 2 -70.59 30.67 -24.43
N ASN A 3 -70.31 31.29 -23.26
CA ASN A 3 -70.25 30.76 -21.86
C ASN A 3 -69.43 29.48 -21.51
N PRO A 4 -69.12 29.20 -20.21
CA PRO A 4 -69.06 30.08 -19.02
C PRO A 4 -67.86 29.86 -18.08
N SER A 5 -67.75 30.78 -17.11
CA SER A 5 -67.10 30.65 -15.80
C SER A 5 -67.74 29.59 -14.89
N ILE A 6 -66.96 28.94 -14.01
CA ILE A 6 -67.41 28.42 -12.71
C ILE A 6 -66.40 28.85 -11.63
N VAL A 7 -66.97 29.17 -10.48
CA VAL A 7 -66.45 29.89 -9.32
C VAL A 7 -66.47 28.96 -8.09
N LEU A 8 -65.49 29.18 -7.18
CA LEU A 8 -65.40 28.87 -5.73
C LEU A 8 -65.77 27.49 -5.16
N THR A 9 -64.82 26.92 -4.39
CA THR A 9 -64.87 26.58 -2.94
C THR A 9 -63.51 25.93 -2.63
N GLY A 10 -62.70 26.27 -1.62
CA GLY A 10 -62.98 26.60 -0.23
C GLY A 10 -62.62 25.40 0.65
N LEU A 11 -61.37 25.28 1.11
CA LEU A 11 -61.06 24.57 2.38
C LEU A 11 -59.74 25.05 2.99
N VAL A 12 -59.85 25.57 4.20
CA VAL A 12 -58.78 25.85 5.17
C VAL A 12 -58.53 24.56 5.95
N ALA A 13 -57.27 24.14 6.13
CA ALA A 13 -56.82 23.45 7.34
C ALA A 13 -55.28 23.28 7.38
N ALA A 14 -54.68 23.98 8.34
CA ALA A 14 -53.62 23.55 9.26
C ALA A 14 -52.55 22.55 8.77
N GLY A 15 -51.31 23.03 8.68
CA GLY A 15 -50.11 22.21 8.69
C GLY A 15 -48.93 23.01 9.23
N ALA A 16 -48.85 23.08 10.56
CA ALA A 16 -47.69 23.60 11.26
C ALA A 16 -46.47 22.70 11.05
N GLY A 17 -45.30 23.31 10.88
CA GLY A 17 -44.02 22.73 11.29
C GLY A 17 -43.20 22.06 10.19
N ILE A 18 -42.29 22.82 9.56
CA ILE A 18 -40.96 22.36 9.14
C ILE A 18 -40.03 23.58 9.34
N VAL A 19 -39.55 23.79 10.57
CA VAL A 19 -38.15 23.54 10.97
C VAL A 19 -37.15 24.10 9.95
N CYS A 20 -36.59 25.27 10.29
CA CYS A 20 -35.32 25.76 9.78
C CYS A 20 -34.25 24.68 9.98
N PHE A 21 -33.86 23.98 8.91
CA PHE A 21 -32.69 23.09 8.91
C PHE A 21 -32.00 23.14 7.55
N VAL A 22 -31.51 24.32 7.14
CA VAL A 22 -30.72 24.47 5.90
C VAL A 22 -29.35 25.12 6.14
N LEU A 23 -28.98 25.44 7.38
CA LEU A 23 -27.68 26.07 7.69
C LEU A 23 -26.70 25.14 8.44
N GLY A 24 -26.83 23.82 8.28
CA GLY A 24 -25.97 22.85 8.97
C GLY A 24 -25.28 21.81 8.09
N MET A 25 -25.59 21.71 6.79
CA MET A 25 -24.99 20.68 5.92
C MET A 25 -23.74 21.14 5.17
N SER A 26 -23.44 22.43 5.13
CA SER A 26 -22.22 22.93 4.45
C SER A 26 -20.93 22.65 5.25
N ASN A 27 -21.01 22.53 6.57
CA ASN A 27 -19.82 22.29 7.41
C ASN A 27 -19.45 20.80 7.55
N VAL A 28 -20.38 19.88 7.34
CA VAL A 28 -20.09 18.43 7.43
C VAL A 28 -19.39 17.93 6.16
N LEU A 29 -19.81 18.39 4.98
CA LEU A 29 -19.11 18.05 3.72
C LEU A 29 -17.71 18.67 3.62
N ALA A 30 -17.50 19.87 4.18
CA ALA A 30 -16.18 20.49 4.18
C ALA A 30 -15.18 19.72 5.07
N ALA A 31 -15.61 19.28 6.25
CA ALA A 31 -14.77 18.54 7.19
C ALA A 31 -14.42 17.10 6.72
N GLU A 32 -15.34 16.41 6.03
CA GLU A 32 -15.02 15.11 5.38
C GLU A 32 -14.03 15.29 4.22
N SER A 33 -14.15 16.39 3.45
CA SER A 33 -13.25 16.64 2.31
C SER A 33 -11.79 16.94 2.72
N GLU A 34 -11.56 17.61 3.86
CA GLU A 34 -10.21 17.87 4.35
C GLU A 34 -9.56 16.62 4.96
N ALA A 35 -10.35 15.79 5.65
CA ALA A 35 -9.87 14.51 6.18
C ALA A 35 -9.50 13.53 5.05
N ASP A 36 -10.32 13.44 4.00
CA ASP A 36 -10.06 12.61 2.82
C ASP A 36 -8.86 13.13 2.00
N ALA A 37 -8.67 14.44 1.92
CA ALA A 37 -7.52 15.04 1.24
C ALA A 37 -6.20 14.76 1.97
N ALA A 38 -6.21 14.81 3.31
CA ALA A 38 -5.06 14.43 4.13
C ALA A 38 -4.79 12.91 4.09
N ASP A 39 -5.81 12.09 3.86
CA ASP A 39 -5.70 10.63 3.76
C ASP A 39 -5.20 10.15 2.38
N MET A 40 -5.53 10.87 1.31
CA MET A 40 -5.07 10.56 -0.06
C MET A 40 -3.55 10.42 -0.18
N TRP A 41 -2.78 11.16 0.65
CA TRP A 41 -1.32 11.10 0.65
C TRP A 41 -0.73 9.99 1.54
N ARG A 42 -1.55 9.36 2.40
CA ARG A 42 -1.17 8.36 3.41
C ARG A 42 -1.14 6.93 2.88
N GLU A 43 -1.72 6.67 1.71
CA GLU A 43 -2.01 5.31 1.20
C GLU A 43 -0.76 4.40 1.03
N ALA A 44 0.45 4.96 1.14
CA ALA A 44 1.66 4.26 1.61
C ALA A 44 2.82 5.26 1.63
N LEU A 45 3.02 6.00 2.73
CA LEU A 45 4.31 6.63 2.98
C LEU A 45 5.30 5.53 3.37
N ILE A 46 5.76 4.78 2.37
CA ILE A 46 6.90 3.91 2.53
C ILE A 46 8.13 4.79 2.35
N HIS A 47 8.65 5.37 3.43
CA HIS A 47 9.80 6.27 3.42
C HIS A 47 11.03 5.61 2.79
N PRO A 48 11.45 5.97 1.58
CA PRO A 48 12.48 5.24 0.83
C PRO A 48 13.92 5.72 1.10
N PHE A 49 14.26 6.01 2.36
CA PHE A 49 15.55 6.63 2.70
C PHE A 49 16.77 5.73 2.43
N ASP A 50 16.59 4.40 2.39
CA ASP A 50 17.66 3.44 2.09
C ASP A 50 18.32 3.67 0.72
N ALA A 51 17.65 4.43 -0.15
CA ALA A 51 17.96 4.61 -1.55
C ALA A 51 18.49 6.00 -1.92
N ILE A 52 18.60 6.91 -0.95
CA ILE A 52 19.12 8.26 -1.19
C ILE A 52 20.61 8.18 -1.52
N THR A 53 20.97 8.78 -2.65
CA THR A 53 22.37 8.98 -3.04
C THR A 53 22.96 10.14 -2.24
N LEU A 54 23.51 9.82 -1.06
CA LEU A 54 24.27 10.80 -0.27
C LEU A 54 25.57 11.15 -1.01
N SER A 55 25.66 12.39 -1.50
CA SER A 55 26.92 12.92 -2.05
C SER A 55 27.96 13.04 -0.93
N ASP A 56 29.26 12.91 -1.25
CA ASP A 56 30.33 13.09 -0.26
C ASP A 56 30.25 14.47 0.41
N GLN A 57 29.81 15.49 -0.34
CA GLN A 57 29.64 16.85 0.18
C GLN A 57 28.48 16.95 1.20
N HIS A 58 27.38 16.22 0.98
CA HIS A 58 26.28 16.13 1.95
C HIS A 58 26.69 15.35 3.20
N ILE A 59 27.45 14.27 3.03
CA ILE A 59 28.02 13.48 4.13
C ILE A 59 28.92 14.36 4.99
N ASP A 60 29.81 15.14 4.38
CA ASP A 60 30.75 15.99 5.11
C ASP A 60 30.01 17.10 5.87
N ARG A 61 29.04 17.77 5.22
CA ARG A 61 28.18 18.76 5.90
C ARG A 61 27.38 18.17 7.05
N PHE A 62 26.85 16.95 6.89
CA PHE A 62 26.15 16.24 7.95
C PHE A 62 27.09 15.93 9.12
N LEU A 63 28.28 15.39 8.85
CA LEU A 63 29.26 15.06 9.88
C LEU A 63 29.74 16.29 10.65
N THR A 64 29.91 17.45 10.00
CA THR A 64 30.26 18.70 10.68
C THR A 64 29.18 19.12 11.68
N ARG A 65 27.90 19.10 11.30
CA ARG A 65 26.80 19.40 12.24
C ARG A 65 26.64 18.30 13.30
N LEU A 66 26.88 17.05 12.94
CA LEU A 66 26.83 15.94 13.89
C LEU A 66 27.87 16.14 14.97
N GLU A 67 29.08 16.58 14.63
CA GLU A 67 30.16 16.87 15.56
C GLU A 67 29.80 17.98 16.58
N GLU A 68 28.95 18.94 16.18
CA GLU A 68 28.43 19.98 17.09
C GLU A 68 27.40 19.43 18.09
N SER A 69 26.63 18.40 17.71
CA SER A 69 25.53 17.84 18.53
C SER A 69 25.91 16.57 19.30
N ASP A 70 26.79 15.75 18.73
CA ASP A 70 27.23 14.43 19.19
C ASP A 70 28.63 14.13 18.62
N PRO A 71 29.68 14.64 19.27
CA PRO A 71 31.06 14.53 18.77
C PRO A 71 31.59 13.09 18.79
N GLU A 72 31.15 12.25 19.73
CA GLU A 72 31.57 10.86 19.84
C GLU A 72 31.05 10.06 18.63
N ARG A 73 29.76 10.19 18.31
CA ARG A 73 29.17 9.51 17.15
C ARG A 73 29.75 10.00 15.83
N ALA A 74 30.00 11.30 15.70
CA ALA A 74 30.67 11.85 14.51
C ALA A 74 32.08 11.27 14.31
N ALA A 75 32.86 11.11 15.39
CA ALA A 75 34.19 10.51 15.33
C ALA A 75 34.14 9.02 14.98
N GLU A 76 33.18 8.27 15.51
CA GLU A 76 32.94 6.87 15.14
C GLU A 76 32.63 6.71 13.66
N LEU A 77 31.72 7.54 13.12
CA LEU A 77 31.35 7.51 11.70
C LEU A 77 32.55 7.92 10.81
N LYS A 78 33.31 8.95 11.18
CA LYS A 78 34.55 9.33 10.46
C LYS A 78 35.56 8.18 10.44
N LYS A 79 35.72 7.45 11.55
CA LYS A 79 36.60 6.27 11.62
C LYS A 79 36.07 5.10 10.79
N MET A 80 34.76 4.86 10.82
CA MET A 80 34.11 3.85 9.97
C MET A 80 34.27 4.14 8.49
N ARG A 81 34.23 5.42 8.06
CA ARG A 81 34.46 5.82 6.66
C ARG A 81 35.76 5.27 6.09
N ILE A 82 36.80 5.18 6.93
CA ILE A 82 38.13 4.68 6.57
C ILE A 82 38.22 3.17 6.77
N THR A 83 37.72 2.66 7.89
CA THR A 83 37.94 1.26 8.32
C THR A 83 37.01 0.28 7.61
N ASN A 84 35.76 0.68 7.42
CA ASN A 84 34.73 -0.11 6.73
C ASN A 84 33.83 0.83 5.92
N PRO A 85 34.25 1.26 4.72
CA PRO A 85 33.52 2.23 3.92
C PRO A 85 32.10 1.75 3.54
N GLN A 86 31.88 0.44 3.50
CA GLN A 86 30.55 -0.14 3.22
C GLN A 86 29.62 0.00 4.42
N GLN A 87 30.08 -0.39 5.62
CA GLN A 87 29.31 -0.22 6.85
C GLN A 87 29.10 1.26 7.20
N PHE A 88 30.07 2.12 6.90
CA PHE A 88 29.92 3.56 7.05
C PHE A 88 28.74 4.12 6.25
N ARG A 89 28.63 3.74 4.96
CA ARG A 89 27.53 4.19 4.10
C ARG A 89 26.17 3.77 4.64
N TRP A 90 26.12 2.64 5.31
CA TRP A 90 24.93 2.17 5.99
C TRP A 90 24.60 3.01 7.23
N GLU A 91 25.54 3.04 8.18
CA GLU A 91 25.36 3.69 9.48
C GLU A 91 25.06 5.17 9.33
N ILE A 92 25.67 5.85 8.34
CA ILE A 92 25.40 7.25 8.09
C ILE A 92 24.01 7.48 7.49
N ARG A 93 23.51 6.58 6.62
CA ARG A 93 22.14 6.66 6.11
C ARG A 93 21.14 6.45 7.24
N GLU A 94 21.39 5.48 8.10
CA GLU A 94 20.53 5.19 9.25
C GLU A 94 20.51 6.35 10.25
N GLU A 95 21.67 6.94 10.55
CA GLU A 95 21.79 8.10 11.45
C GLU A 95 21.08 9.33 10.88
N ILE A 96 21.21 9.60 9.58
CA ILE A 96 20.50 10.70 8.92
C ILE A 96 18.99 10.43 8.93
N ALA A 97 18.54 9.21 8.59
CA ALA A 97 17.13 8.83 8.62
C ALA A 97 16.52 9.02 10.02
N ASN A 98 17.23 8.53 11.04
CA ASN A 98 16.78 8.57 12.43
C ASN A 98 16.65 10.01 12.94
N ARG A 99 17.58 10.90 12.59
CA ARG A 99 17.55 12.31 13.03
C ARG A 99 16.54 13.13 12.24
N PHE A 100 16.38 12.86 10.95
CA PHE A 100 15.47 13.61 10.08
C PHE A 100 14.00 13.25 10.33
N PHE A 101 13.66 11.96 10.45
CA PHE A 101 12.26 11.52 10.49
C PHE A 101 11.70 11.22 11.87
N ARG A 102 12.50 11.21 12.95
CA ARG A 102 11.94 11.20 14.32
C ARG A 102 11.09 12.44 14.61
N GLN A 103 11.32 13.55 13.92
CA GLN A 103 10.52 14.78 14.07
C GLN A 103 9.21 14.80 13.28
N ILE A 104 9.03 13.90 12.30
CA ILE A 104 7.84 13.89 11.40
C ILE A 104 6.83 12.79 11.81
N LYS A 105 7.14 11.95 12.79
CA LYS A 105 6.16 10.97 13.30
C LYS A 105 4.96 11.70 13.94
N PRO A 106 3.72 11.51 13.46
CA PRO A 106 2.58 11.64 14.35
C PRO A 106 2.74 10.56 15.42
N THR A 107 2.82 10.96 16.69
CA THR A 107 2.69 10.06 17.84
C THR A 107 1.26 9.54 17.91
N GLU A 108 0.89 8.63 17.03
CA GLU A 108 -0.26 7.76 17.20
C GLU A 108 0.20 6.33 16.94
N LYS A 109 0.62 5.67 18.03
CA LYS A 109 0.50 4.22 18.08
C LYS A 109 -0.97 3.90 17.85
N PRO A 110 -1.34 3.01 16.90
CA PRO A 110 -2.63 2.35 17.01
C PRO A 110 -2.63 1.62 18.34
N GLU A 111 -3.56 1.96 19.23
CA GLU A 111 -3.85 1.12 20.38
C GLU A 111 -4.27 -0.25 19.86
N THR A 112 -3.35 -1.21 19.92
CA THR A 112 -3.64 -2.62 19.71
C THR A 112 -4.79 -3.02 20.64
N PRO A 113 -5.91 -3.55 20.11
CA PRO A 113 -6.94 -4.17 20.94
C PRO A 113 -6.30 -5.26 21.79
N LYS A 114 -6.60 -5.25 23.09
CA LYS A 114 -6.13 -6.24 24.07
C LYS A 114 -6.19 -7.66 23.50
N GLU A 115 -5.03 -8.28 23.38
CA GLU A 115 -4.85 -9.67 22.99
C GLU A 115 -5.68 -10.59 23.90
N THR A 116 -6.58 -11.35 23.28
CA THR A 116 -7.08 -12.60 23.85
C THR A 116 -5.91 -13.57 24.08
N PRO A 117 -5.94 -14.39 25.15
CA PRO A 117 -4.83 -15.29 25.47
C PRO A 117 -4.51 -16.23 24.30
N PRO A 118 -3.22 -16.57 24.10
CA PRO A 118 -2.76 -17.23 22.90
C PRO A 118 -3.25 -18.68 22.88
N VAL A 119 -4.01 -19.02 21.84
CA VAL A 119 -4.14 -20.42 21.42
C VAL A 119 -2.77 -20.85 20.93
N GLU A 120 -2.15 -21.80 21.65
CA GLU A 120 -0.89 -22.44 21.27
C GLU A 120 -1.03 -23.07 19.87
N THR A 121 -0.73 -22.29 18.85
CA THR A 121 -0.46 -22.82 17.52
C THR A 121 0.97 -23.37 17.57
N PRO A 122 1.19 -24.64 17.18
CA PRO A 122 2.55 -25.17 17.09
C PRO A 122 3.36 -24.26 16.15
N PRO A 123 4.63 -23.96 16.48
CA PRO A 123 5.44 -23.08 15.66
C PRO A 123 5.46 -23.61 14.23
N PRO A 124 5.23 -22.76 13.21
CA PRO A 124 5.38 -23.19 11.83
C PRO A 124 6.80 -23.74 11.64
N PRO A 125 6.96 -24.83 10.87
CA PRO A 125 8.28 -25.40 10.63
C PRO A 125 9.19 -24.32 10.05
N LYS A 126 10.28 -24.02 10.76
CA LYS A 126 11.33 -23.11 10.33
C LYS A 126 12.06 -23.79 9.17
N GLU A 127 11.68 -23.50 7.94
CA GLU A 127 12.50 -23.82 6.78
C GLU A 127 13.47 -22.64 6.54
N PRO A 128 14.73 -22.71 6.99
CA PRO A 128 15.72 -21.66 6.76
C PRO A 128 15.94 -21.37 5.27
N ASP A 129 15.51 -22.27 4.40
CA ASP A 129 15.65 -22.16 2.95
C ASP A 129 14.62 -21.21 2.33
N ALA A 130 13.39 -21.14 2.88
CA ALA A 130 12.36 -20.24 2.37
C ALA A 130 12.70 -18.75 2.59
N ALA A 131 13.30 -18.42 3.73
CA ALA A 131 13.74 -17.05 4.01
C ALA A 131 14.92 -16.63 3.13
N LYS A 132 15.89 -17.53 2.92
CA LYS A 132 17.01 -17.30 2.00
C LYS A 132 16.53 -17.11 0.55
N GLN A 133 15.56 -17.91 0.13
CA GLN A 133 14.99 -17.80 -1.21
C GLN A 133 14.27 -16.46 -1.41
N LYS A 134 13.46 -16.03 -0.44
CA LYS A 134 12.82 -14.69 -0.47
C LYS A 134 13.83 -13.55 -0.57
N LEU A 135 14.92 -13.64 0.17
CA LEU A 135 15.99 -12.64 0.12
C LEU A 135 16.70 -12.64 -1.24
N ALA A 136 16.96 -13.82 -1.81
CA ALA A 136 17.56 -13.96 -3.13
C ALA A 136 16.64 -13.37 -4.23
N ASP A 137 15.34 -13.70 -4.17
CA ASP A 137 14.33 -13.17 -5.10
C ASP A 137 14.24 -11.64 -5.00
N LEU A 138 14.21 -11.09 -3.79
CA LEU A 138 14.22 -9.64 -3.56
C LEU A 138 15.50 -9.00 -4.12
N THR A 139 16.66 -9.60 -3.87
CA THR A 139 17.95 -9.09 -4.34
C THR A 139 17.98 -9.04 -5.86
N ALA A 140 17.63 -10.13 -6.55
CA ALA A 140 17.59 -10.20 -8.00
C ALA A 140 16.60 -9.20 -8.61
N TRP A 141 15.44 -9.01 -7.97
CA TRP A 141 14.46 -8.02 -8.40
C TRP A 141 15.00 -6.58 -8.22
N LEU A 142 15.65 -6.29 -7.08
CA LEU A 142 16.28 -5.00 -6.83
C LEU A 142 17.41 -4.69 -7.82
N GLU A 143 18.18 -5.68 -8.27
CA GLU A 143 19.23 -5.46 -9.30
C GLU A 143 18.67 -4.83 -10.57
N THR A 144 17.43 -5.17 -10.92
CA THR A 144 16.78 -4.70 -12.14
C THR A 144 16.16 -3.31 -11.96
N HIS A 145 15.49 -3.06 -10.83
CA HIS A 145 14.72 -1.83 -10.64
C HIS A 145 15.43 -0.76 -9.79
N PHE A 146 16.30 -1.17 -8.87
CA PHE A 146 16.99 -0.33 -7.89
C PHE A 146 18.41 -0.87 -7.58
N PRO A 147 19.34 -0.84 -8.57
CA PRO A 147 20.64 -1.53 -8.47
C PRO A 147 21.47 -1.08 -7.26
N GLN A 148 21.37 0.19 -6.86
CA GLN A 148 22.08 0.68 -5.68
C GLN A 148 21.61 0.04 -4.37
N GLN A 149 20.32 -0.29 -4.26
CA GLN A 149 19.79 -0.98 -3.08
C GLN A 149 20.15 -2.46 -3.10
N ALA A 150 20.20 -3.08 -4.28
CA ALA A 150 20.70 -4.43 -4.42
C ALA A 150 22.17 -4.53 -3.97
N GLU A 151 23.02 -3.59 -4.39
CA GLU A 151 24.42 -3.54 -3.97
C GLU A 151 24.57 -3.29 -2.46
N ALA A 152 23.73 -2.43 -1.87
CA ALA A 152 23.71 -2.23 -0.43
C ALA A 152 23.33 -3.52 0.32
N LEU A 153 22.33 -4.24 -0.18
CA LEU A 153 21.87 -5.51 0.40
C LEU A 153 22.91 -6.62 0.28
N LYS A 154 23.64 -6.69 -0.85
CA LYS A 154 24.75 -7.64 -1.04
C LYS A 154 25.97 -7.32 -0.16
N SER A 155 26.26 -6.04 0.02
CA SER A 155 27.39 -5.57 0.82
C SER A 155 27.17 -5.81 2.32
N ASN A 156 25.93 -6.06 2.73
CA ASN A 156 25.58 -6.42 4.10
C ASN A 156 25.14 -7.89 4.17
N PRO A 157 26.03 -8.85 4.46
CA PRO A 157 25.70 -10.27 4.47
C PRO A 157 24.74 -10.70 5.60
N ALA A 158 24.46 -9.82 6.56
CA ALA A 158 23.53 -10.06 7.66
C ALA A 158 22.72 -8.79 7.98
N PRO A 159 21.80 -8.37 7.09
CA PRO A 159 20.96 -7.20 7.35
C PRO A 159 20.07 -7.44 8.56
N SER A 160 19.76 -6.38 9.30
CA SER A 160 18.86 -6.47 10.45
C SER A 160 17.47 -6.94 10.01
N ALA A 161 16.78 -7.67 10.89
CA ALA A 161 15.42 -8.14 10.62
C ALA A 161 14.46 -6.97 10.31
N GLU A 162 14.55 -5.87 11.06
CA GLU A 162 13.75 -4.66 10.85
C GLU A 162 13.96 -4.04 9.47
N HIS A 163 15.21 -4.03 8.98
CA HIS A 163 15.50 -3.53 7.64
C HIS A 163 14.90 -4.44 6.56
N LEU A 164 15.07 -5.76 6.70
CA LEU A 164 14.46 -6.71 5.77
C LEU A 164 12.95 -6.56 5.75
N ASP A 165 12.30 -6.46 6.91
CA ASP A 165 10.86 -6.24 7.02
C ASP A 165 10.44 -4.96 6.31
N THR A 166 11.24 -3.90 6.41
CA THR A 166 11.00 -2.63 5.69
C THR A 166 11.11 -2.80 4.18
N LEU A 167 12.16 -3.47 3.68
CA LEU A 167 12.32 -3.75 2.26
C LEU A 167 11.19 -4.62 1.72
N PHE A 168 10.80 -5.67 2.45
CA PHE A 168 9.71 -6.54 2.05
C PHE A 168 8.37 -5.81 2.06
N ALA A 169 8.06 -5.03 3.11
CA ALA A 169 6.86 -4.20 3.15
C ALA A 169 6.79 -3.23 1.95
N ARG A 170 7.94 -2.75 1.48
CA ARG A 170 8.06 -1.83 0.34
C ARG A 170 7.86 -2.52 -1.01
N TYR A 171 8.64 -3.57 -1.28
CA TYR A 171 8.79 -4.12 -2.64
C TYR A 171 7.98 -5.37 -2.91
N GLU A 172 7.72 -6.19 -1.88
CA GLU A 172 7.02 -7.45 -2.05
C GLU A 172 5.59 -7.28 -2.61
N PRO A 173 4.80 -6.25 -2.21
CA PRO A 173 3.54 -5.94 -2.87
C PRO A 173 3.69 -5.68 -4.38
N ILE A 174 4.72 -4.94 -4.78
CA ILE A 174 4.99 -4.60 -6.18
C ILE A 174 5.38 -5.84 -6.97
N MET A 175 6.31 -6.65 -6.45
CA MET A 175 6.74 -7.91 -7.06
C MET A 175 5.57 -8.87 -7.32
N ARG A 176 4.62 -8.96 -6.39
CA ARG A 176 3.41 -9.78 -6.58
C ARG A 176 2.49 -9.19 -7.64
N ILE A 177 2.26 -7.88 -7.59
CA ILE A 177 1.38 -7.20 -8.52
C ILE A 177 1.95 -7.25 -9.93
N GLU A 178 3.26 -7.19 -10.11
CA GLU A 178 3.91 -7.26 -11.42
C GLU A 178 3.52 -8.51 -12.22
N ARG A 179 3.35 -9.65 -11.53
CA ARG A 179 2.94 -10.91 -12.15
C ARG A 179 1.47 -10.93 -12.60
N VAL A 180 0.62 -10.12 -11.98
CA VAL A 180 -0.85 -10.19 -12.14
C VAL A 180 -1.42 -8.97 -12.85
N ASN A 181 -0.83 -7.79 -12.63
CA ASN A 181 -1.20 -6.49 -13.18
C ASN A 181 0.07 -5.62 -13.37
N PRO A 182 0.85 -5.88 -14.44
CA PRO A 182 2.10 -5.15 -14.70
C PRO A 182 1.94 -3.62 -14.75
N PRO A 183 0.88 -3.04 -15.37
CA PRO A 183 0.69 -1.59 -15.36
C PRO A 183 0.54 -0.98 -13.97
N LEU A 184 -0.07 -1.70 -13.03
CA LEU A 184 -0.18 -1.23 -11.65
C LEU A 184 1.17 -1.29 -10.93
N ALA A 185 1.95 -2.35 -11.16
CA ALA A 185 3.30 -2.44 -10.60
C ALA A 185 4.20 -1.33 -11.11
N GLU A 186 4.14 -1.00 -12.40
CA GLU A 186 4.87 0.12 -12.99
C GLU A 186 4.51 1.45 -12.32
N ALA A 187 3.21 1.74 -12.15
CA ALA A 187 2.77 2.95 -11.46
C ALA A 187 3.23 3.02 -9.99
N MET A 188 3.28 1.88 -9.30
CA MET A 188 3.82 1.80 -7.93
C MET A 188 5.33 2.01 -7.88
N LEU A 189 6.08 1.47 -8.85
CA LEU A 189 7.53 1.69 -8.99
C LEU A 189 7.85 3.16 -9.23
N GLU A 190 7.11 3.82 -10.12
CA GLU A 190 7.29 5.25 -10.38
C GLU A 190 7.00 6.10 -9.15
N ASP A 191 5.95 5.76 -8.39
CA ASP A 191 5.63 6.46 -7.14
C ASP A 191 6.76 6.32 -6.11
N ILE A 192 7.36 5.13 -5.96
CA ILE A 192 8.55 4.97 -5.10
C ILE A 192 9.69 5.89 -5.56
N LYS A 193 9.99 5.94 -6.86
CA LYS A 193 11.06 6.81 -7.39
C LYS A 193 10.77 8.29 -7.13
N VAL A 194 9.52 8.72 -7.28
CA VAL A 194 9.10 10.09 -6.96
C VAL A 194 9.26 10.39 -5.47
N GLN A 195 8.88 9.46 -4.60
CA GLN A 195 9.07 9.61 -3.15
C GLN A 195 10.55 9.65 -2.76
N MET A 196 11.40 8.86 -3.42
CA MET A 196 12.86 8.91 -3.24
C MET A 196 13.40 10.29 -3.58
N ARG A 197 13.11 10.80 -4.78
CA ARG A 197 13.60 12.12 -5.19
C ARG A 197 13.06 13.23 -4.30
N ARG A 198 11.80 13.14 -3.87
CA ARG A 198 11.22 14.07 -2.89
C ARG A 198 12.06 14.10 -1.61
N ASP A 199 12.40 12.94 -1.06
CA ASP A 199 13.17 12.86 0.18
C ASP A 199 14.61 13.39 -0.01
N GLU A 200 15.23 13.15 -1.18
CA GLU A 200 16.51 13.77 -1.55
C GLU A 200 16.41 15.30 -1.57
N LEU A 201 15.39 15.86 -2.22
CA LEU A 201 15.17 17.32 -2.26
C LEU A 201 14.91 17.91 -0.87
N LEU A 202 14.15 17.22 -0.03
CA LEU A 202 13.91 17.65 1.35
C LEU A 202 15.20 17.68 2.17
N MET A 203 16.11 16.74 1.92
CA MET A 203 17.46 16.81 2.49
C MET A 203 18.23 17.99 1.93
N GLU A 204 18.30 18.16 0.61
CA GLU A 204 19.00 19.27 -0.04
C GLU A 204 18.52 20.62 0.51
N LEU A 205 17.21 20.81 0.68
CA LEU A 205 16.58 22.03 1.20
C LEU A 205 17.10 22.43 2.60
N GLN A 206 17.44 21.46 3.44
CA GLN A 206 17.94 21.70 4.80
C GLN A 206 19.37 22.29 4.81
N TYR A 207 20.10 22.13 3.71
CA TYR A 207 21.49 22.58 3.57
C TYR A 207 21.68 23.60 2.44
N ALA A 208 20.61 23.95 1.74
CA ALA A 208 20.61 24.90 0.62
C ALA A 208 20.67 26.35 1.10
N GLU A 209 21.31 27.20 0.30
CA GLU A 209 21.29 28.66 0.45
C GLU A 209 19.95 29.25 -0.06
N GLU A 210 19.66 30.53 0.23
CA GLU A 210 18.35 31.13 -0.08
C GLU A 210 17.98 31.11 -1.57
N ASP A 211 18.95 31.27 -2.46
CA ASP A 211 18.80 31.22 -3.92
C ASP A 211 18.58 29.78 -4.44
N GLU A 212 19.23 28.79 -3.84
CA GLU A 212 19.05 27.37 -4.16
C GLU A 212 17.69 26.83 -3.70
N LYS A 213 17.18 27.33 -2.55
CA LYS A 213 15.89 26.90 -1.99
C LYS A 213 14.73 27.12 -2.95
N GLU A 214 14.67 28.24 -3.66
CA GLU A 214 13.55 28.51 -4.59
C GLU A 214 13.51 27.48 -5.72
N THR A 215 14.68 27.05 -6.20
CA THR A 215 14.79 26.03 -7.26
C THR A 215 14.36 24.66 -6.74
N ILE A 216 14.82 24.28 -5.55
CA ILE A 216 14.45 23.01 -4.90
C ILE A 216 12.94 22.96 -4.63
N ILE A 217 12.33 24.07 -4.19
CA ILE A 217 10.88 24.15 -3.94
C ILE A 217 10.09 23.94 -5.25
N LYS A 218 10.50 24.56 -6.36
CA LYS A 218 9.85 24.35 -7.67
C LYS A 218 9.95 22.91 -8.15
N GLU A 219 11.10 22.27 -7.96
CA GLU A 219 11.25 20.85 -8.28
C GLU A 219 10.34 19.99 -7.39
N LEU A 220 10.29 20.29 -6.08
CA LEU A 220 9.42 19.60 -5.13
C LEU A 220 7.94 19.72 -5.51
N GLU A 221 7.47 20.91 -5.90
CA GLU A 221 6.10 21.13 -6.40
C GLU A 221 5.79 20.24 -7.61
N SER A 222 6.72 20.14 -8.56
CA SER A 222 6.56 19.29 -9.75
C SER A 222 6.47 17.79 -9.39
N LEU A 223 7.24 17.35 -8.39
CA LEU A 223 7.19 15.96 -7.90
C LEU A 223 5.89 15.67 -7.14
N VAL A 224 5.39 16.61 -6.34
CA VAL A 224 4.11 16.47 -5.65
C VAL A 224 2.96 16.37 -6.65
N ALA A 225 2.95 17.20 -7.70
CA ALA A 225 1.99 17.09 -8.79
C ALA A 225 2.07 15.74 -9.50
N LYS A 226 3.28 15.28 -9.87
CA LYS A 226 3.47 13.96 -10.47
C LYS A 226 2.99 12.82 -9.56
N ARG A 227 3.23 12.91 -8.25
CA ARG A 227 2.75 11.92 -7.28
C ARG A 227 1.23 11.88 -7.22
N PHE A 228 0.57 13.03 -7.28
CA PHE A 228 -0.89 13.12 -7.34
C PHE A 228 -1.44 12.35 -8.55
N ASP A 229 -0.87 12.59 -9.74
CA ASP A 229 -1.26 11.88 -10.96
C ASP A 229 -1.06 10.36 -10.83
N LEU A 230 0.06 9.95 -10.23
CA LEU A 230 0.34 8.53 -9.96
C LEU A 230 -0.66 7.91 -8.97
N ILE A 231 -1.07 8.64 -7.93
CA ILE A 231 -2.10 8.18 -6.98
C ILE A 231 -3.41 7.93 -7.73
N ILE A 232 -3.87 8.89 -8.54
CA ILE A 232 -5.07 8.72 -9.37
C ILE A 232 -4.91 7.51 -10.29
N ARG A 233 -3.77 7.39 -10.98
CA ARG A 233 -3.52 6.30 -11.93
C ARG A 233 -3.55 4.93 -11.24
N LYS A 234 -2.92 4.79 -10.07
CA LYS A 234 -2.95 3.55 -9.27
C LYS A 234 -4.38 3.19 -8.87
N ARG A 235 -5.16 4.15 -8.37
CA ARG A 235 -6.57 3.93 -7.98
C ARG A 235 -7.42 3.49 -9.17
N GLN A 236 -7.26 4.10 -10.34
CA GLN A 236 -7.93 3.68 -11.57
C GLN A 236 -7.57 2.23 -11.95
N LEU A 237 -6.28 1.88 -11.94
CA LEU A 237 -5.82 0.53 -12.28
C LEU A 237 -6.28 -0.54 -11.28
N GLN A 238 -6.34 -0.19 -9.99
CA GLN A 238 -6.90 -1.06 -8.95
C GLN A 238 -8.40 -1.26 -9.14
N HIS A 239 -9.13 -0.18 -9.38
CA HIS A 239 -10.56 -0.23 -9.69
C HIS A 239 -10.82 -1.14 -10.90
N ASP A 240 -10.14 -0.91 -12.02
CA ASP A 240 -10.29 -1.71 -13.25
C ASP A 240 -10.01 -3.20 -13.01
N HIS A 241 -8.98 -3.51 -12.21
CA HIS A 241 -8.64 -4.88 -11.85
C HIS A 241 -9.78 -5.54 -11.03
N LEU A 242 -10.29 -4.83 -10.02
CA LEU A 242 -11.38 -5.32 -9.18
C LEU A 242 -12.67 -5.49 -9.98
N SER A 243 -13.02 -4.54 -10.85
CA SER A 243 -14.19 -4.61 -11.72
C SER A 243 -14.13 -5.85 -12.62
N ARG A 244 -12.99 -6.12 -13.26
CA ARG A 244 -12.82 -7.33 -14.10
C ARG A 244 -12.95 -8.61 -13.28
N ARG A 245 -12.42 -8.64 -12.06
CA ARG A 245 -12.55 -9.81 -11.17
C ARG A 245 -14.00 -10.04 -10.75
N LEU A 246 -14.72 -8.97 -10.41
CA LEU A 246 -16.15 -9.04 -10.08
C LEU A 246 -16.98 -9.58 -11.24
N SER A 247 -16.74 -9.10 -12.47
CA SER A 247 -17.45 -9.62 -13.65
C SER A 247 -17.23 -11.13 -13.84
N ARG A 248 -15.99 -11.62 -13.69
CA ARG A 248 -15.69 -13.06 -13.80
C ARG A 248 -16.40 -13.87 -12.71
N LEU A 249 -16.38 -13.41 -11.47
CA LEU A 249 -17.06 -14.08 -10.36
C LEU A 249 -18.58 -14.11 -10.56
N GLN A 250 -19.16 -13.05 -11.11
CA GLN A 250 -20.58 -13.01 -11.46
C GLN A 250 -20.91 -14.05 -12.55
N GLU A 251 -20.09 -14.18 -13.58
CA GLU A 251 -20.26 -15.22 -14.61
C GLU A 251 -20.12 -16.64 -14.05
N GLU A 252 -19.18 -16.88 -13.15
CA GLU A 252 -19.00 -18.18 -12.48
C GLU A 252 -20.20 -18.54 -11.60
N LEU A 253 -20.71 -17.58 -10.83
CA LEU A 253 -21.91 -17.77 -10.01
C LEU A 253 -23.13 -18.12 -10.87
N GLU A 254 -23.30 -17.44 -12.00
CA GLU A 254 -24.39 -17.72 -12.92
C GLU A 254 -24.26 -19.11 -13.57
N LYS A 255 -23.05 -19.51 -13.96
CA LYS A 255 -22.78 -20.89 -14.44
C LYS A 255 -23.09 -21.94 -13.37
N GLN A 256 -22.69 -21.71 -12.12
CA GLN A 256 -22.98 -22.62 -11.02
C GLN A 256 -24.48 -22.71 -10.76
N ARG A 257 -25.19 -21.59 -10.77
CA ARG A 257 -26.65 -21.54 -10.63
C ARG A 257 -27.34 -22.35 -11.73
N GLN A 258 -26.97 -22.13 -12.99
CA GLN A 258 -27.51 -22.89 -14.12
C GLN A 258 -27.20 -24.39 -14.01
N GLY A 259 -25.99 -24.75 -13.56
CA GLY A 259 -25.61 -26.12 -13.28
C GLY A 259 -26.48 -26.77 -12.18
N LEU A 260 -26.77 -26.04 -11.10
CA LEU A 260 -27.67 -26.51 -10.04
C LEU A 260 -29.11 -26.68 -10.55
N GLU A 261 -29.62 -25.74 -11.33
CA GLU A 261 -30.96 -25.84 -11.93
C GLU A 261 -31.06 -27.05 -12.89
N ALA A 262 -30.01 -27.31 -13.68
CA ALA A 262 -29.95 -28.49 -14.54
C ALA A 262 -29.94 -29.80 -13.73
N LEU A 263 -29.12 -29.87 -12.67
CA LEU A 263 -29.07 -31.03 -11.77
C LEU A 263 -30.41 -31.26 -11.05
N GLN A 264 -31.09 -30.19 -10.65
CA GLN A 264 -32.42 -30.28 -10.06
C GLN A 264 -33.44 -30.85 -11.06
N LYS A 265 -33.39 -30.42 -12.33
CA LYS A 265 -34.26 -30.95 -13.39
C LYS A 265 -34.02 -32.42 -13.70
N THR A 266 -32.78 -32.90 -13.64
CA THR A 266 -32.45 -34.31 -13.91
C THR A 266 -32.48 -35.21 -12.68
N LYS A 267 -32.71 -34.65 -11.48
CA LYS A 267 -32.61 -35.34 -10.18
C LYS A 267 -33.35 -36.68 -10.16
N GLU A 268 -34.63 -36.69 -10.53
CA GLU A 268 -35.45 -37.91 -10.47
C GLU A 268 -34.93 -39.01 -11.41
N GLN A 269 -34.50 -38.64 -12.61
CA GLN A 269 -33.94 -39.57 -13.59
C GLN A 269 -32.61 -40.14 -13.09
N SER A 270 -31.73 -39.29 -12.56
CA SER A 270 -30.45 -39.70 -11.98
C SER A 270 -30.63 -40.62 -10.78
N VAL A 271 -31.60 -40.34 -9.90
CA VAL A 271 -31.94 -41.19 -8.74
C VAL A 271 -32.46 -42.55 -9.21
N LYS A 272 -33.41 -42.59 -10.15
CA LYS A 272 -33.93 -43.86 -10.70
C LYS A 272 -32.82 -44.70 -11.32
N ALA A 273 -31.99 -44.10 -12.18
CA ALA A 273 -30.86 -44.79 -12.81
C ALA A 273 -29.87 -45.35 -11.76
N ARG A 274 -29.61 -44.61 -10.68
CA ARG A 274 -28.74 -45.08 -9.60
C ARG A 274 -29.37 -46.24 -8.82
N VAL A 275 -30.66 -46.18 -8.51
CA VAL A 275 -31.38 -47.27 -7.81
C VAL A 275 -31.36 -48.54 -8.66
N GLU A 276 -31.66 -48.46 -9.95
CA GLU A 276 -31.59 -49.62 -10.86
C GLU A 276 -30.18 -50.23 -10.95
N ALA A 277 -29.14 -49.39 -11.00
CA ALA A 277 -27.76 -49.85 -11.01
C ALA A 277 -27.39 -50.61 -9.72
N LEU A 278 -27.86 -50.11 -8.56
CA LEU A 278 -27.65 -50.77 -7.27
C LEU A 278 -28.40 -52.11 -7.19
N LEU A 279 -29.66 -52.18 -7.61
CA LEU A 279 -30.42 -53.43 -7.66
C LEU A 279 -29.73 -54.50 -8.52
N LYS A 280 -29.28 -54.12 -9.72
CA LYS A 280 -28.50 -55.01 -10.60
C LYS A 280 -27.19 -55.48 -9.97
N SER A 281 -26.55 -54.67 -9.13
CA SER A 281 -25.31 -55.04 -8.45
C SER A 281 -25.54 -56.07 -7.33
N VAL A 282 -26.68 -55.99 -6.64
CA VAL A 282 -27.08 -56.94 -5.60
C VAL A 282 -27.45 -58.29 -6.22
N GLU A 283 -28.18 -58.29 -7.34
CA GLU A 283 -28.54 -59.52 -8.07
C GLU A 283 -27.33 -60.24 -8.68
N LYS A 284 -26.25 -59.51 -8.99
CA LYS A 284 -24.99 -60.07 -9.49
C LYS A 284 -24.04 -60.57 -8.41
N ALA A 285 -24.29 -60.28 -7.14
CA ALA A 285 -23.48 -60.84 -6.06
C ALA A 285 -23.90 -62.31 -5.87
N PRO A 286 -23.04 -63.31 -6.20
CA PRO A 286 -23.38 -64.71 -6.01
C PRO A 286 -23.60 -64.95 -4.52
N SER A 287 -24.73 -65.58 -4.18
CA SER A 287 -25.02 -66.08 -2.84
C SER A 287 -23.89 -67.04 -2.43
N GLN A 288 -23.00 -66.57 -1.56
CA GLN A 288 -22.07 -67.44 -0.82
C GLN A 288 -22.83 -68.14 0.31
#